data_AF-A0A1F6DD91-F1
#
_entry.id   AF-A0A1F6DD91-F1
#
_cell.length_a   1.000
_cell.length_b   1.000
_cell.length_c   1.000
_cell.angle_alpha   90.00
_cell.angle_beta   90.00
_cell.angle_gamma   90.00
#
_symmetry.space_group_name_H-M   'P 1'
#
loop_
_entity.id
_entity.type
_entity.pdbx_description
1 polymer ?
#
loop_
_entity_poly.entity_id
_entity_poly.type
_entity_poly.pdbx_seq_one_letter_code
_entity_poly.pdbx_strand_id
1 'polypeptide(L)'
;MLTFKPQQVTSKFLKILNDRTRDVLEKRYGLTGSGTTHTLESIGELYGITRERVRQIENHGVQTIQRSKLYDEHASIFDELEVIIRDHGMIVDEAHLLDSIAARKEHRPHILLLLNVGKQFARTKENQHFTDRWHIDTGVASAIEDALHTLDVFRRSITRANTSIGGSALPSASIKIRLANGVLSKVQTFALREFVITPTLL
;
A
#
# COMPACT_ATOMS: atom_id res chain seq x y z
N MET A 1 10.45 -4.91 -12.12
CA MET A 1 9.54 -5.94 -12.68
C MET A 1 9.65 -7.17 -11.82
N LEU A 2 8.53 -7.84 -11.52
CA LEU A 2 8.55 -9.04 -10.67
C LEU A 2 9.28 -10.20 -11.34
N THR A 3 10.17 -10.86 -10.61
CA THR A 3 10.93 -12.03 -11.11
C THR A 3 10.13 -13.33 -11.05
N PHE A 4 9.07 -13.38 -10.25
CA PHE A 4 8.22 -14.55 -10.02
C PHE A 4 6.81 -14.37 -10.60
N LYS A 5 6.05 -15.48 -10.69
CA LYS A 5 4.64 -15.50 -11.09
C LYS A 5 3.73 -15.52 -9.85
N PRO A 6 3.06 -14.41 -9.48
CA PRO A 6 2.30 -14.31 -8.22
C PRO A 6 1.25 -15.43 -8.05
N GLN A 7 0.51 -15.73 -9.12
CA GLN A 7 -0.54 -16.75 -9.12
C GLN A 7 -0.02 -18.15 -8.72
N GLN A 8 1.17 -18.53 -9.20
CA GLN A 8 1.75 -19.84 -8.88
C GLN A 8 2.11 -19.94 -7.41
N VAL A 9 2.67 -18.88 -6.84
CA VAL A 9 3.08 -18.81 -5.43
C VAL A 9 1.84 -18.87 -4.53
N THR A 10 0.84 -18.02 -4.78
CA THR A 10 -0.38 -18.02 -3.99
C THR A 10 -1.14 -19.35 -4.10
N SER A 11 -1.14 -20.01 -5.26
CA SER A 11 -1.78 -21.33 -5.40
C SER A 11 -1.12 -22.37 -4.49
N LYS A 12 0.21 -22.35 -4.33
CA LYS A 12 0.89 -23.23 -3.38
C LYS A 12 0.51 -22.90 -1.94
N PHE A 13 0.48 -21.62 -1.56
CA PHE A 13 0.07 -21.20 -0.21
C PHE A 13 -1.41 -21.52 0.10
N LEU A 14 -2.30 -21.47 -0.88
CA LEU A 14 -3.70 -21.83 -0.68
C LEU A 14 -3.90 -23.33 -0.48
N LYS A 15 -3.06 -24.18 -1.10
CA LYS A 15 -3.17 -25.65 -1.01
C LYS A 15 -2.89 -26.21 0.39
N ILE A 16 -2.10 -25.51 1.20
CA ILE A 16 -1.82 -25.95 2.59
C ILE A 16 -2.95 -25.63 3.56
N LEU A 17 -3.92 -24.80 3.16
CA LEU A 17 -5.07 -24.42 3.97
C LEU A 17 -6.19 -25.44 3.82
N ASN A 18 -6.99 -25.60 4.88
CA ASN A 18 -8.26 -26.33 4.80
C ASN A 18 -9.23 -25.63 3.83
N ASP A 19 -10.18 -26.38 3.29
CA ASP A 19 -11.04 -25.90 2.20
C ASP A 19 -11.84 -24.65 2.58
N ARG A 20 -12.33 -24.57 3.83
CA ARG A 20 -13.07 -23.40 4.31
C ARG A 20 -12.21 -22.14 4.37
N THR A 21 -10.98 -22.26 4.88
CA THR A 21 -10.06 -21.12 5.01
C THR A 21 -9.56 -20.69 3.65
N ARG A 22 -9.27 -21.66 2.77
CA ARG A 22 -8.92 -21.42 1.37
C ARG A 22 -10.01 -20.62 0.68
N ASP A 23 -11.27 -21.09 0.72
CA ASP A 23 -12.38 -20.42 0.04
C ASP A 23 -12.62 -19.00 0.58
N VAL A 24 -12.53 -18.80 1.91
CA VAL A 24 -12.61 -17.47 2.52
C VAL A 24 -11.54 -16.52 1.96
N LEU A 25 -10.28 -16.96 1.86
CA LEU A 25 -9.21 -16.13 1.29
C LEU A 25 -9.40 -15.91 -0.21
N GLU A 26 -9.77 -16.95 -0.96
CA GLU A 26 -10.02 -16.84 -2.41
C GLU A 26 -11.13 -15.82 -2.71
N LYS A 27 -12.23 -15.83 -1.96
CA LYS A 27 -13.30 -14.82 -2.08
C LYS A 27 -12.86 -13.45 -1.62
N ARG A 28 -12.11 -13.36 -0.51
CA ARG A 28 -11.68 -12.07 0.06
C ARG A 28 -10.81 -11.28 -0.89
N TYR A 29 -9.85 -11.95 -1.53
CA TYR A 29 -8.89 -11.33 -2.45
C TYR A 29 -9.32 -11.39 -3.92
N GLY A 30 -10.36 -12.15 -4.27
CA GLY A 30 -10.78 -12.32 -5.66
C GLY A 30 -9.79 -13.15 -6.47
N LEU A 31 -9.29 -14.25 -5.89
CA LEU A 31 -8.28 -15.13 -6.51
C LEU A 31 -8.90 -16.14 -7.49
N THR A 32 -10.23 -16.21 -7.55
CA THR A 32 -10.97 -17.03 -8.49
C THR A 32 -11.03 -16.36 -9.86
N GLY A 33 -11.33 -17.12 -10.91
CA GLY A 33 -11.34 -16.61 -12.29
C GLY A 33 -12.30 -15.44 -12.58
N SER A 34 -13.23 -15.12 -11.66
CA SER A 34 -14.10 -13.94 -11.77
C SER A 34 -13.44 -12.65 -11.31
N GLY A 35 -12.34 -12.72 -10.54
CA GLY A 35 -11.64 -11.55 -9.99
C GLY A 35 -12.45 -10.75 -8.96
N THR A 36 -13.59 -11.27 -8.50
CA THR A 36 -14.53 -10.54 -7.65
C THR A 36 -14.09 -10.63 -6.18
N THR A 37 -13.77 -9.48 -5.57
CA THR A 37 -13.46 -9.40 -4.15
C THR A 37 -14.73 -9.31 -3.31
N HIS A 38 -14.80 -10.08 -2.23
CA HIS A 38 -15.88 -10.00 -1.25
C HIS A 38 -15.41 -9.31 0.04
N THR A 39 -16.34 -8.61 0.69
CA THR A 39 -16.15 -8.03 2.03
C THR A 39 -16.28 -9.11 3.11
N LEU A 40 -15.77 -8.84 4.31
CA LEU A 40 -15.93 -9.77 5.44
C LEU A 40 -17.40 -9.98 5.80
N GLU A 41 -18.21 -8.95 5.65
CA GLU A 41 -19.65 -8.95 5.88
C GLU A 41 -20.36 -9.88 4.89
N SER A 42 -20.12 -9.70 3.58
CA SER A 42 -20.74 -10.55 2.55
C SER A 42 -20.28 -12.01 2.63
N ILE A 43 -19.02 -12.28 2.95
CA ILE A 43 -18.56 -13.64 3.23
C ILE A 43 -19.28 -14.20 4.47
N GLY A 44 -19.46 -13.38 5.50
CA GLY A 44 -20.17 -13.77 6.73
C GLY A 44 -21.60 -14.20 6.44
N GLU A 45 -22.33 -13.42 5.64
CA GLU A 45 -23.69 -13.73 5.18
C GLU A 45 -23.74 -15.04 4.41
N LEU A 46 -22.83 -15.26 3.44
CA LEU A 46 -22.77 -16.50 2.65
C LEU A 46 -22.56 -17.75 3.51
N TYR A 47 -21.82 -17.62 4.61
CA TYR A 47 -21.49 -18.72 5.51
C TYR A 47 -22.38 -18.81 6.76
N GLY A 48 -23.33 -17.89 6.93
CA GLY A 48 -24.16 -17.81 8.14
C GLY A 48 -23.36 -17.53 9.42
N ILE A 49 -22.26 -16.78 9.33
CA ILE A 49 -21.38 -16.43 10.45
C ILE A 49 -21.17 -14.92 10.57
N THR A 50 -20.74 -14.48 11.75
CA THR A 50 -20.45 -13.06 11.97
C THR A 50 -19.20 -12.62 11.19
N ARG A 51 -19.17 -11.35 10.82
CA ARG A 51 -17.99 -10.69 10.24
C ARG A 51 -16.70 -10.96 11.03
N GLU A 52 -16.79 -10.90 12.35
CA GLU A 52 -15.64 -11.16 13.23
C GLU A 52 -15.15 -12.61 13.11
N ARG A 53 -16.06 -13.57 12.94
CA ARG A 53 -15.66 -14.96 12.69
C ARG A 53 -14.95 -15.12 11.35
N VAL A 54 -15.36 -14.40 10.31
CA VAL A 54 -14.66 -14.39 9.01
C VAL A 54 -13.25 -13.82 9.18
N ARG A 55 -13.10 -12.69 9.88
CA ARG A 55 -11.80 -12.08 10.19
C ARG A 55 -10.86 -13.05 10.92
N GLN A 56 -11.40 -13.82 11.87
CA GLN A 56 -10.62 -14.86 12.57
C GLN A 56 -10.15 -15.97 11.61
N ILE A 57 -11.00 -16.40 10.68
CA ILE A 57 -10.64 -17.42 9.68
C ILE A 57 -9.56 -16.87 8.74
N GLU A 58 -9.71 -15.64 8.25
CA GLU A 58 -8.70 -14.95 7.41
C GLU A 58 -7.33 -14.90 8.12
N ASN A 59 -7.31 -14.39 9.36
CA ASN A 59 -6.08 -14.31 10.16
C ASN A 59 -5.47 -15.70 10.43
N HIS A 60 -6.31 -16.70 10.69
CA HIS A 60 -5.84 -18.07 10.88
C HIS A 60 -5.19 -18.63 9.60
N GLY A 61 -5.76 -18.34 8.44
CA GLY A 61 -5.18 -18.72 7.14
C GLY A 61 -3.83 -18.06 6.90
N VAL A 62 -3.73 -16.75 7.10
CA VAL A 62 -2.47 -16.01 6.97
C VAL A 62 -1.40 -16.56 7.92
N GLN A 63 -1.74 -16.76 9.19
CA GLN A 63 -0.81 -17.33 10.17
C GLN A 63 -0.38 -18.76 9.85
N THR A 64 -1.28 -19.57 9.26
CA THR A 64 -0.96 -20.93 8.84
C THR A 64 0.07 -20.91 7.71
N ILE A 65 -0.10 -20.01 6.74
CA ILE A 65 0.90 -19.81 5.67
C ILE A 65 2.24 -19.38 6.28
N GLN A 66 2.24 -18.36 7.13
CA GLN A 66 3.43 -17.79 7.78
C GLN A 66 4.24 -18.75 8.68
N ARG A 67 3.65 -19.88 9.10
CA ARG A 67 4.31 -20.92 9.91
C ARG A 67 4.71 -22.15 9.09
N SER A 68 4.38 -22.18 7.81
CA SER A 68 4.67 -23.32 6.93
C SER A 68 6.10 -23.25 6.40
N LYS A 69 6.74 -24.40 6.18
CA LYS A 69 8.04 -24.49 5.51
C LYS A 69 8.03 -23.84 4.13
N LEU A 70 6.87 -23.89 3.46
CA LEU A 70 6.67 -23.31 2.14
C LEU A 70 6.86 -21.78 2.14
N TYR A 71 6.51 -21.09 3.24
CA TYR A 71 6.76 -19.66 3.40
C TYR A 71 8.26 -19.37 3.44
N ASP A 72 9.02 -20.14 4.22
CA ASP A 72 10.48 -20.00 4.32
C ASP A 72 11.17 -20.31 2.98
N GLU A 73 10.71 -21.34 2.25
CA GLU A 73 11.19 -21.67 0.90
C GLU A 73 10.97 -20.56 -0.14
N HIS A 74 9.97 -19.69 0.10
CA HIS A 74 9.60 -18.59 -0.80
C HIS A 74 9.97 -17.23 -0.19
N ALA A 75 10.88 -17.16 0.78
CA ALA A 75 11.30 -15.93 1.46
C ALA A 75 11.78 -14.84 0.48
N SER A 76 12.49 -15.24 -0.58
CA SER A 76 13.03 -14.32 -1.59
C SER A 76 11.96 -13.48 -2.30
N ILE A 77 10.71 -13.95 -2.36
CA ILE A 77 9.59 -13.18 -2.92
C ILE A 77 9.24 -12.00 -2.03
N PHE A 78 9.24 -12.20 -0.71
CA PHE A 78 8.98 -11.13 0.23
C PHE A 78 10.15 -10.14 0.27
N ASP A 79 11.39 -10.63 0.19
CA ASP A 79 12.57 -9.77 0.06
C ASP A 79 12.49 -8.89 -1.20
N GLU A 80 12.07 -9.45 -2.34
CA GLU A 80 11.87 -8.69 -3.58
C GLU A 80 10.78 -7.61 -3.42
N LEU A 81 9.63 -7.96 -2.84
CA LEU A 81 8.55 -7.00 -2.59
C LEU A 81 8.97 -5.89 -1.60
N GLU A 82 9.79 -6.22 -0.61
CA GLU A 82 10.35 -5.25 0.33
C GLU A 82 11.29 -4.27 -0.35
N VAL A 83 12.20 -4.75 -1.21
CA VAL A 83 13.08 -3.87 -2.01
C VAL A 83 12.24 -2.93 -2.87
N ILE A 84 11.19 -3.42 -3.50
CA ILE A 84 10.28 -2.59 -4.31
C ILE A 84 9.63 -1.48 -3.46
N ILE A 85 9.07 -1.80 -2.28
CA ILE A 85 8.45 -0.78 -1.41
C ILE A 85 9.50 0.22 -0.90
N ARG A 86 10.71 -0.26 -0.59
CA ARG A 86 11.83 0.59 -0.19
C ARG A 86 12.23 1.57 -1.29
N ASP A 87 12.31 1.12 -2.54
CA ASP A 87 12.62 1.94 -3.70
C ASP A 87 11.55 3.01 -3.97
N HIS A 88 10.31 2.78 -3.54
CA HIS A 88 9.23 3.78 -3.58
C HIS A 88 9.23 4.74 -2.37
N GLY A 89 10.20 4.63 -1.46
CA GLY A 89 10.34 5.54 -0.31
C GLY A 89 9.77 5.00 1.00
N MET A 90 9.77 3.68 1.22
CA MET A 90 9.36 2.98 2.45
C MET A 90 7.84 2.97 2.74
N ILE A 91 7.08 3.86 2.12
CA ILE A 91 5.62 3.92 2.13
C ILE A 91 5.15 4.15 0.69
N VAL A 92 4.10 3.44 0.28
CA VAL A 92 3.57 3.53 -1.09
C VAL A 92 2.06 3.30 -1.10
N ASP A 93 1.36 4.10 -1.90
CA ASP A 93 -0.06 3.91 -2.19
C ASP A 93 -0.32 2.52 -2.81
N GLU A 94 -1.41 1.85 -2.40
CA GLU A 94 -1.74 0.50 -2.87
C GLU A 94 -1.99 0.47 -4.39
N ALA A 95 -2.74 1.44 -4.93
CA ALA A 95 -3.06 1.47 -6.34
C ALA A 95 -1.79 1.71 -7.19
N HIS A 96 -0.95 2.67 -6.79
CA HIS A 96 0.31 2.99 -7.42
C HIS A 96 1.32 1.85 -7.34
N LEU A 97 1.45 1.21 -6.16
CA LEU A 97 2.28 0.02 -6.01
C LEU A 97 1.82 -1.05 -6.99
N LEU A 98 0.53 -1.40 -6.99
CA LEU A 98 -0.01 -2.41 -7.89
C LEU A 98 0.17 -2.03 -9.37
N ASP A 99 -0.01 -0.77 -9.75
CA ASP A 99 0.25 -0.32 -11.12
C ASP A 99 1.72 -0.45 -11.52
N SER A 100 2.65 -0.26 -10.58
CA SER A 100 4.10 -0.34 -10.84
C SER A 100 4.62 -1.78 -10.98
N ILE A 101 4.03 -2.75 -10.26
CA ILE A 101 4.55 -4.14 -10.23
C ILE A 101 3.62 -5.19 -10.83
N ALA A 102 2.30 -4.94 -10.86
CA ALA A 102 1.35 -5.85 -11.47
C ALA A 102 1.27 -5.60 -12.98
N ALA A 103 2.15 -6.26 -13.73
CA ALA A 103 2.17 -6.20 -15.19
C ALA A 103 0.80 -6.51 -15.85
N ARG A 104 -0.06 -7.27 -15.15
CA ARG A 104 -1.43 -7.59 -15.59
C ARG A 104 -2.39 -7.41 -14.43
N LYS A 105 -3.63 -6.99 -14.72
CA LYS A 105 -4.69 -6.82 -13.70
C LYS A 105 -4.97 -8.10 -12.92
N GLU A 106 -4.86 -9.25 -13.58
CA GLU A 106 -5.02 -10.59 -12.98
C GLU A 106 -4.00 -10.88 -11.87
N HIS A 107 -2.85 -10.21 -11.84
CA HIS A 107 -1.84 -10.41 -10.79
C HIS A 107 -2.15 -9.63 -9.51
N ARG A 108 -2.97 -8.57 -9.56
CA ARG A 108 -3.20 -7.68 -8.41
C ARG A 108 -3.76 -8.42 -7.19
N PRO A 109 -4.81 -9.28 -7.32
CA PRO A 109 -5.30 -10.10 -6.21
C PRO A 109 -4.21 -10.91 -5.51
N HIS A 110 -3.33 -11.51 -6.31
CA HIS A 110 -2.25 -12.36 -5.80
C HIS A 110 -1.19 -11.55 -5.06
N ILE A 111 -0.83 -10.37 -5.58
CA ILE A 111 0.11 -9.47 -4.93
C ILE A 111 -0.45 -8.96 -3.60
N LEU A 112 -1.74 -8.60 -3.56
CA LEU A 112 -2.41 -8.19 -2.31
C LEU A 112 -2.40 -9.29 -1.24
N LEU A 113 -2.64 -10.54 -1.63
CA LEU A 113 -2.52 -11.66 -0.70
C LEU A 113 -1.06 -11.81 -0.20
N LEU A 114 -0.07 -11.70 -1.09
CA LEU A 114 1.35 -11.81 -0.71
C LEU A 114 1.77 -10.68 0.24
N LEU A 115 1.31 -9.45 0.00
CA LEU A 115 1.55 -8.33 0.91
C LEU A 115 0.91 -8.55 2.28
N ASN A 116 -0.30 -9.13 2.34
CA ASN A 116 -0.92 -9.45 3.63
C ASN A 116 -0.28 -10.65 4.35
N VAL A 117 0.33 -11.56 3.60
CA VAL A 117 1.02 -12.74 4.15
C VAL A 117 2.45 -12.40 4.63
N GLY A 118 3.13 -11.47 3.98
CA GLY A 118 4.48 -11.05 4.34
C GLY A 118 4.53 -10.32 5.69
N LYS A 119 5.35 -10.80 6.62
CA LYS A 119 5.43 -10.27 7.99
C LYS A 119 6.05 -8.87 8.06
N GLN A 120 6.86 -8.51 7.07
CA GLN A 120 7.51 -7.19 7.00
C GLN A 120 6.58 -6.07 6.51
N PHE A 121 5.39 -6.40 6.01
CA PHE A 121 4.48 -5.42 5.44
C PHE A 121 3.37 -5.06 6.43
N ALA A 122 3.09 -3.77 6.51
CA ALA A 122 1.92 -3.25 7.20
C ALA A 122 1.10 -2.41 6.23
N ARG A 123 -0.23 -2.53 6.35
CA ARG A 123 -1.19 -1.71 5.62
C ARG A 123 -1.81 -0.70 6.57
N THR A 124 -1.80 0.55 6.17
CA THR A 124 -2.63 1.59 6.80
C THR A 124 -3.79 1.91 5.89
N LYS A 125 -5.01 1.88 6.46
CA LYS A 125 -6.23 2.15 5.71
C LYS A 125 -6.34 3.61 5.30
N GLU A 126 -7.08 3.83 4.23
CA GLU A 126 -7.48 5.18 3.80
C GLU A 126 -8.05 6.01 4.95
N ASN A 127 -7.68 7.28 4.97
CA ASN A 127 -8.18 8.30 5.89
C ASN A 127 -8.44 9.61 5.11
N GLN A 128 -8.74 10.70 5.84
CA GLN A 128 -9.07 12.00 5.22
C GLN A 128 -7.97 12.56 4.29
N HIS A 129 -6.71 12.16 4.48
CA HIS A 129 -5.56 12.76 3.80
C HIS A 129 -4.82 11.80 2.88
N PHE A 130 -4.91 10.50 3.14
CA PHE A 130 -4.13 9.47 2.47
C PHE A 130 -5.02 8.29 2.08
N THR A 131 -4.77 7.74 0.90
CA THR A 131 -5.37 6.50 0.42
C THR A 131 -4.83 5.28 1.17
N ASP A 132 -5.34 4.10 0.83
CA ASP A 132 -4.77 2.84 1.29
C ASP A 132 -3.30 2.73 0.89
N ARG A 133 -2.44 2.35 1.84
CA ARG A 133 -1.00 2.33 1.63
C ARG A 133 -0.31 1.22 2.38
N TRP A 134 0.79 0.77 1.80
CA TRP A 134 1.67 -0.25 2.34
C TRP A 134 2.99 0.38 2.78
N HIS A 135 3.55 -0.11 3.87
CA HIS A 135 4.83 0.32 4.39
C HIS A 135 5.54 -0.83 5.09
N ILE A 136 6.86 -0.69 5.25
CA ILE A 136 7.71 -1.68 5.94
C ILE A 136 8.17 -1.22 7.32
N ASP A 137 7.95 0.06 7.65
CA ASP A 137 8.21 0.63 8.97
C ASP A 137 7.11 1.64 9.32
N THR A 138 6.36 1.37 10.40
CA THR A 138 5.24 2.22 10.85
C THR A 138 5.70 3.58 11.36
N GLY A 139 6.88 3.64 12.01
CA GLY A 139 7.42 4.89 12.53
C GLY A 139 7.87 5.81 11.40
N VAL A 140 8.56 5.27 10.40
CA VAL A 140 8.95 6.01 9.20
C VAL A 140 7.72 6.44 8.41
N ALA A 141 6.73 5.55 8.24
CA ALA A 141 5.48 5.88 7.57
C ALA A 141 4.77 7.07 8.24
N SER A 142 4.63 7.05 9.57
CA SER A 142 4.03 8.15 10.34
C SER A 142 4.79 9.46 10.14
N ALA A 143 6.13 9.43 10.20
CA ALA A 143 6.95 10.63 10.02
C ALA A 143 6.81 11.21 8.59
N ILE A 144 6.71 10.36 7.57
CA ILE A 144 6.47 10.78 6.19
C ILE A 144 5.08 11.40 6.04
N GLU A 145 4.05 10.77 6.62
CA GLU A 145 2.68 11.29 6.60
C GLU A 145 2.58 12.66 7.28
N ASP A 146 3.19 12.84 8.45
CA ASP A 146 3.21 14.12 9.17
C ASP A 146 3.89 15.22 8.34
N ALA A 147 5.00 14.88 7.67
CA ALA A 147 5.72 15.78 6.78
C ALA A 147 4.86 16.18 5.58
N LEU A 148 4.21 15.22 4.91
CA LEU A 148 3.34 15.45 3.76
C LEU A 148 2.10 16.28 4.14
N HIS A 149 1.48 15.99 5.29
CA HIS A 149 0.36 16.78 5.80
C HIS A 149 0.78 18.23 6.08
N THR A 150 1.94 18.43 6.71
CA THR A 150 2.50 19.78 6.96
C THR A 150 2.73 20.55 5.66
N LEU A 151 3.31 19.88 4.65
CA LEU A 151 3.52 20.47 3.33
C LEU A 151 2.21 20.84 2.64
N ASP A 152 1.18 20.02 2.78
CA ASP A 152 -0.12 20.31 2.20
C ASP A 152 -0.81 21.50 2.90
N VAL A 153 -0.78 21.58 4.23
CA VAL A 153 -1.28 22.74 4.99
C VAL A 153 -0.57 24.02 4.56
N PHE A 154 0.76 23.95 4.41
CA PHE A 154 1.57 25.08 3.94
C PHE A 154 1.20 25.48 2.51
N ARG A 155 1.09 24.51 1.58
CA ARG A 155 0.63 24.72 0.20
C ARG A 155 -0.71 25.42 0.16
N ARG A 156 -1.71 24.92 0.90
CA ARG A 156 -3.06 25.52 0.97
C ARG A 156 -3.02 26.96 1.51
N SER A 157 -2.10 27.26 2.42
CA SER A 157 -1.94 28.61 2.98
C SER A 157 -1.32 29.58 1.98
N ILE A 158 -0.31 29.15 1.20
CA ILE A 158 0.24 29.93 0.09
C ILE A 158 -0.84 30.18 -0.98
N THR A 159 -1.58 29.15 -1.38
CA THR A 159 -2.62 29.30 -2.40
C THR A 159 -3.69 30.31 -1.98
N ARG A 160 -4.15 30.25 -0.73
CA ARG A 160 -5.11 31.24 -0.20
C ARG A 160 -4.55 32.67 -0.18
N ALA A 161 -3.29 32.84 0.20
CA ALA A 161 -2.64 34.15 0.20
C ALA A 161 -2.54 34.74 -1.21
N ASN A 162 -2.22 33.92 -2.23
CA ASN A 162 -2.13 34.38 -3.62
C ASN A 162 -3.47 34.79 -4.22
N THR A 163 -4.54 34.03 -3.94
CA THR A 163 -5.89 34.37 -4.41
C THR A 163 -6.37 35.71 -3.85
N SER A 164 -5.94 36.08 -2.64
CA SER A 164 -6.29 37.37 -2.01
C SER A 164 -5.50 38.57 -2.56
N ILE A 165 -4.36 38.34 -3.23
CA ILE A 165 -3.45 39.42 -3.70
C ILE A 165 -3.66 39.75 -5.18
N GLY A 166 -4.53 39.03 -5.91
CA GLY A 166 -4.82 39.31 -7.32
C GLY A 166 -3.61 39.15 -8.27
N GLY A 167 -2.55 38.46 -7.82
CA GLY A 167 -1.30 38.32 -8.54
C GLY A 167 -1.21 37.02 -9.35
N SER A 168 -0.88 37.14 -10.64
CA SER A 168 -0.62 36.03 -11.58
C SER A 168 0.72 35.30 -11.36
N ALA A 169 1.45 35.60 -10.28
CA ALA A 169 2.76 35.03 -9.98
C ALA A 169 2.71 34.19 -8.70
N LEU A 170 2.96 32.89 -8.83
CA LEU A 170 3.21 32.00 -7.69
C LEU A 170 4.45 32.51 -6.94
N PRO A 171 4.37 32.80 -5.62
CA PRO A 171 5.52 33.12 -4.81
C PRO A 171 6.40 31.87 -4.73
N SER A 172 7.69 32.05 -5.00
CA SER A 172 8.69 31.00 -4.85
C SER A 172 8.96 30.80 -3.35
N ALA A 173 8.25 29.87 -2.72
CA ALA A 173 8.53 29.48 -1.34
C ALA A 173 9.63 28.42 -1.32
N SER A 174 10.73 28.69 -0.63
CA SER A 174 11.83 27.74 -0.45
C SER A 174 11.63 26.96 0.84
N ILE A 175 11.45 25.64 0.77
CA ILE A 175 11.42 24.77 1.95
C ILE A 175 12.85 24.39 2.31
N LYS A 176 13.31 24.79 3.50
CA LYS A 176 14.55 24.28 4.09
C LYS A 176 14.24 23.05 4.94
N ILE A 177 14.49 21.86 4.40
CA ILE A 177 14.42 20.60 5.17
C ILE A 177 15.74 20.44 5.93
N ARG A 178 15.69 20.36 7.26
CA ARG A 178 16.85 20.10 8.11
C ARG A 178 16.80 18.64 8.57
N LEU A 179 17.74 17.82 8.11
CA LEU A 179 17.88 16.44 8.60
C LEU A 179 18.57 16.44 9.98
N ALA A 180 18.16 15.52 10.85
CA ALA A 180 18.54 15.46 12.27
C ALA A 180 20.06 15.31 12.52
N ASN A 181 20.82 14.93 11.49
CA ASN A 181 22.27 14.77 11.49
C ASN A 181 23.06 16.03 11.07
N GLY A 182 22.41 17.21 11.03
CA GLY A 182 23.12 18.50 10.88
C GLY A 182 23.68 18.79 9.48
N VAL A 183 23.52 17.87 8.52
CA VAL A 183 23.89 18.08 7.13
C VAL A 183 22.78 18.88 6.45
N LEU A 184 23.04 20.15 6.19
CA LEU A 184 22.29 20.96 5.23
C LEU A 184 22.63 20.44 3.83
N SER A 185 21.82 19.55 3.25
CA SER A 185 21.90 19.34 1.80
C SER A 185 21.40 20.62 1.11
N LYS A 186 22.05 20.97 0.01
CA LYS A 186 21.85 22.21 -0.77
C LYS A 186 20.38 22.63 -0.84
N VAL A 187 20.13 23.91 -0.59
CA VAL A 187 18.86 24.58 -0.92
C VAL A 187 18.58 24.32 -2.40
N GLN A 188 17.65 23.41 -2.69
CA GLN A 188 17.21 23.14 -4.04
C GLN A 188 15.92 23.93 -4.22
N THR A 189 16.02 25.05 -4.94
CA THR A 189 14.87 25.86 -5.32
C THR A 189 14.09 25.09 -6.38
N PHE A 190 13.07 24.34 -5.96
CA PHE A 190 12.16 23.71 -6.90
C PHE A 190 11.18 24.77 -7.42
N ALA A 191 11.20 25.01 -8.72
CA ALA A 191 10.08 25.68 -9.37
C ALA A 191 8.86 24.76 -9.23
N LEU A 192 7.74 25.26 -8.68
CA LEU A 192 6.48 24.53 -8.49
C LEU A 192 5.87 23.94 -9.79
N ARG A 193 6.51 24.11 -10.95
CA ARG A 193 6.16 23.43 -12.21
C ARG A 193 6.54 21.95 -12.24
N GLU A 194 7.48 21.50 -11.42
CA GLU A 194 7.93 20.09 -11.44
C GLU A 194 7.05 19.13 -10.62
N PHE A 195 6.15 19.67 -9.79
CA PHE A 195 5.13 18.88 -9.07
C PHE A 195 3.82 18.85 -9.87
N VAL A 196 3.82 18.16 -11.02
CA VAL A 196 2.57 17.74 -11.67
C VAL A 196 2.09 16.48 -10.97
N ILE A 197 1.40 16.64 -9.83
CA ILE A 197 0.46 15.62 -9.38
C ILE A 197 -0.81 15.89 -10.17
N THR A 198 -1.06 15.07 -11.19
CA THR A 198 -2.30 15.12 -11.97
C THR A 198 -3.50 15.12 -11.02
N PRO A 199 -4.40 16.12 -11.09
CA PRO A 199 -5.65 16.02 -10.36
C PRO A 199 -6.49 14.92 -11.01
N THR A 200 -6.88 13.92 -10.23
CA THR A 200 -7.98 13.03 -10.61
C THR A 200 -9.24 13.90 -10.70
N LEU A 201 -9.69 14.17 -11.92
CA LEU A 201 -10.98 14.81 -12.21
C LEU A 201 -12.10 13.88 -11.69
N LEU A 202 -13.00 14.46 -10.90
CA LEU A 202 -14.34 13.94 -10.65
C LEU A 202 -15.16 13.97 -11.94
#